data_AF-A0A3P5WYS3-F1
#
_entry.id   AF-A0A3P5WYS3-F1
#
_cell.length_a   1.000
_cell.length_b   1.000
_cell.length_c   1.000
_cell.angle_alpha   90.00
_cell.angle_beta   90.00
_cell.angle_gamma   90.00
#
_symmetry.space_group_name_H-M   'P 1'
#
loop_
_entity.id
_entity.type
_entity.pdbx_description
1 polymer ?
#
loop_
_entity_poly.entity_id
_entity_poly.type
_entity_poly.pdbx_seq_one_letter_code
_entity_poly.pdbx_strand_id
1 'polypeptide(L)'
;MSTVATGGGGVVNPVTEAGRMAPKEYDGILLASFGGPEGQDDVIPFLRNVTRGRGIPDERLEEVSHHYRANGGISPINQQNRELKAALESEFASRGIELPILWGNRNWDPYIPQTLQDAYDAGHRRLLMITTSAYSCYSSCRQYREDIGLALTETGLDGRLEVDKVRQYFDHPGFVEPFVEGTAAGLADVKAQLAAAGTPDAPIQILFATHSIPTRDADAAGRSEGEPREFEEGSAYVAQHLASAAAVIRRVEEESGLTAPWSLVYQSRSGAPHVPWLEPDINDAIEELAGNGVKGIVIVPLGFVSDHMEVVWDLDTEAMETCGNLGLAATRVPTPGTHRKFVNGMVDLILERTVANNISDRPSVTDLGPWYDVCRPGCCANFRGEKPAISAADTTVGTGHDPYPATAGTTEATEGASAGDQ
;
A
#
# COMPACT_ATOMS: atom_id res chain seq x y z
N MET A 1 13.71 34.13 2.46
CA MET A 1 12.47 34.04 1.67
C MET A 1 12.86 33.57 0.28
N SER A 2 12.84 32.26 0.08
CA SER A 2 13.08 31.64 -1.23
C SER A 2 11.91 30.70 -1.46
N THR A 3 11.09 31.07 -2.44
CA THR A 3 9.93 30.35 -2.94
C THR A 3 10.35 28.97 -3.44
N VAL A 4 9.87 27.92 -2.78
CA VAL A 4 9.86 26.57 -3.33
C VAL A 4 8.97 26.62 -4.58
N ALA A 5 9.54 26.25 -5.73
CA ALA A 5 8.80 26.13 -6.97
C ALA A 5 7.79 24.99 -6.82
N THR A 6 6.51 25.33 -6.72
CA THR A 6 5.39 24.42 -6.96
C THR A 6 5.34 24.11 -8.46
N GLY A 7 6.13 23.14 -8.90
CA GLY A 7 6.10 22.59 -10.25
C GLY A 7 5.31 21.29 -10.25
N GLY A 8 4.16 21.26 -10.92
CA GLY A 8 3.35 20.05 -11.11
C GLY A 8 1.85 20.30 -11.15
N GLY A 9 1.37 21.29 -11.92
CA GLY A 9 -0.05 21.40 -12.26
C GLY A 9 -0.43 20.28 -13.23
N GLY A 10 -0.54 19.04 -12.74
CA GLY A 10 -1.06 17.92 -13.52
C GLY A 10 -2.52 18.15 -13.89
N VAL A 11 -2.92 17.74 -15.09
CA VAL A 11 -4.34 17.72 -15.49
C VAL A 11 -5.08 16.80 -14.53
N VAL A 12 -5.92 17.38 -13.69
CA VAL A 12 -6.71 16.64 -12.70
C VAL A 12 -7.56 15.60 -13.43
N ASN A 13 -7.35 14.32 -13.12
CA ASN A 13 -8.08 13.21 -13.75
C ASN A 13 -9.56 13.25 -13.30
N PRO A 14 -10.53 13.35 -14.23
CA PRO A 14 -11.96 13.35 -13.90
C PRO A 14 -12.40 12.15 -13.05
N VAL A 15 -11.71 11.01 -13.16
CA VAL A 15 -11.96 9.81 -12.35
C VAL A 15 -11.53 9.97 -10.91
N THR A 16 -10.37 10.58 -10.68
CA THR A 16 -9.92 10.90 -9.32
C THR A 16 -10.91 11.83 -8.65
N GLU A 17 -11.33 12.89 -9.34
CA GLU A 17 -12.24 13.88 -8.75
C GLU A 17 -13.65 13.35 -8.55
N ALA A 18 -14.16 12.57 -9.50
CA ALA A 18 -15.45 11.91 -9.31
C ALA A 18 -15.39 10.96 -8.09
N GLY A 19 -14.23 10.33 -7.84
CA GLY A 19 -14.03 9.42 -6.72
C GLY A 19 -13.59 10.11 -5.42
N ARG A 20 -13.52 11.44 -5.39
CA ARG A 20 -13.20 12.23 -4.20
C ARG A 20 -14.45 12.34 -3.32
N MET A 21 -14.28 12.18 -2.01
CA MET A 21 -15.35 12.41 -1.05
C MET A 21 -15.21 13.77 -0.39
N ALA A 22 -16.35 14.42 -0.12
CA ALA A 22 -16.37 15.56 0.78
C ALA A 22 -15.88 15.10 2.18
N PRO A 23 -15.13 15.95 2.90
CA PRO A 23 -14.73 15.65 4.26
C PRO A 23 -15.95 15.42 5.17
N LYS A 24 -15.79 14.54 6.17
CA LYS A 24 -16.84 14.19 7.14
C LYS A 24 -16.35 14.36 8.58
N GLU A 25 -17.29 14.39 9.52
CA GLU A 25 -17.01 14.20 10.94
C GLU A 25 -16.88 12.70 11.21
N TYR A 26 -15.73 12.26 11.72
CA TYR A 26 -15.47 10.87 12.11
C TYR A 26 -15.40 10.76 13.62
N ASP A 27 -15.80 9.60 14.17
CA ASP A 27 -15.75 9.33 15.61
C ASP A 27 -14.43 8.64 16.03
N GLY A 28 -13.66 8.13 15.07
CA GLY A 28 -12.42 7.43 15.30
C GLY A 28 -11.74 6.94 14.03
N ILE A 29 -10.48 6.54 14.17
CA ILE A 29 -9.63 6.01 13.09
C ILE A 29 -9.44 4.51 13.30
N LEU A 30 -9.61 3.72 12.24
CA LEU A 30 -9.24 2.31 12.24
C LEU A 30 -7.92 2.12 11.51
N LEU A 31 -6.84 1.83 12.25
CA LEU A 31 -5.61 1.31 11.67
C LEU A 31 -5.86 -0.17 11.31
N ALA A 32 -6.01 -0.45 10.02
CA ALA A 32 -6.25 -1.80 9.52
C ALA A 32 -4.94 -2.41 8.99
N SER A 33 -4.56 -3.58 9.51
CA SER A 33 -3.33 -4.26 9.10
C SER A 33 -3.55 -5.76 8.84
N PHE A 34 -2.50 -6.43 8.40
CA PHE A 34 -2.53 -7.86 8.05
C PHE A 34 -2.60 -8.74 9.31
N GLY A 35 -1.85 -8.37 10.35
CA GLY A 35 -1.65 -9.17 11.57
C GLY A 35 -0.67 -10.31 11.38
N GLY A 36 -0.01 -10.74 12.46
CA GLY A 36 0.94 -11.85 12.43
C GLY A 36 1.01 -12.58 13.77
N PRO A 37 1.52 -13.83 13.78
CA PRO A 37 1.61 -14.63 14.99
C PRO A 37 2.55 -13.99 16.00
N GLU A 38 2.26 -14.14 17.29
CA GLU A 38 3.02 -13.55 18.40
C GLU A 38 3.69 -14.62 19.29
N GLY A 39 3.74 -15.86 18.82
CA GLY A 39 4.41 -16.97 19.49
C GLY A 39 4.38 -18.27 18.68
N GLN A 40 5.13 -19.28 19.13
CA GLN A 40 5.24 -20.56 18.42
C GLN A 40 3.89 -21.26 18.21
N ASP A 41 3.02 -21.20 19.22
CA ASP A 41 1.71 -21.85 19.18
C ASP A 41 0.73 -21.15 18.23
N ASP A 42 1.03 -19.90 17.83
CA ASP A 42 0.20 -19.08 16.94
C ASP A 42 0.45 -19.41 15.46
N VAL A 43 1.63 -19.94 15.11
CA VAL A 43 2.09 -20.03 13.71
C VAL A 43 1.14 -20.83 12.83
N ILE A 44 0.78 -22.06 13.23
CA ILE A 44 -0.10 -22.91 12.41
C ILE A 44 -1.53 -22.37 12.37
N PRO A 45 -2.17 -21.97 13.49
CA PRO A 45 -3.46 -21.28 13.45
C PRO A 45 -3.47 -20.05 12.54
N PHE A 46 -2.44 -19.22 12.60
CA PHE A 46 -2.28 -18.05 11.75
C PHE A 46 -2.21 -18.42 10.27
N LEU A 47 -1.36 -19.39 9.90
CA LEU A 47 -1.23 -19.83 8.51
C LEU A 47 -2.54 -20.43 7.98
N ARG A 48 -3.33 -21.11 8.81
CA ARG A 48 -4.68 -21.58 8.45
C ARG A 48 -5.65 -20.43 8.22
N ASN A 49 -5.56 -19.33 8.98
CA ASN A 49 -6.37 -18.13 8.74
C ASN A 49 -6.02 -17.50 7.38
N VAL A 50 -4.72 -17.28 7.11
CA VAL A 50 -4.22 -16.69 5.86
C VAL A 50 -4.61 -17.52 4.63
N THR A 51 -4.59 -18.85 4.77
CA THR A 51 -4.89 -19.80 3.69
C THR A 51 -6.33 -20.28 3.67
N ARG A 52 -7.21 -19.71 4.51
CA ARG A 52 -8.63 -20.09 4.60
C ARG A 52 -9.31 -20.02 3.22
N GLY A 53 -9.93 -21.13 2.82
CA GLY A 53 -10.61 -21.24 1.52
C GLY A 53 -9.68 -21.39 0.31
N ARG A 54 -8.36 -21.53 0.50
CA ARG A 54 -7.38 -21.76 -0.58
C ARG A 54 -7.01 -23.24 -0.76
N GLY A 55 -7.44 -24.12 0.14
CA GLY A 55 -7.18 -25.56 0.06
C GLY A 55 -5.70 -25.92 0.16
N ILE A 56 -4.90 -25.13 0.88
CA ILE A 56 -3.48 -25.43 1.10
C ILE A 56 -3.37 -26.59 2.11
N PRO A 57 -2.67 -27.69 1.76
CA PRO A 57 -2.47 -28.81 2.68
C PRO A 57 -1.66 -28.41 3.92
N ASP A 58 -1.94 -29.02 5.07
CA ASP A 58 -1.22 -28.77 6.33
C ASP A 58 0.29 -29.01 6.18
N GLU A 59 0.73 -29.98 5.38
CA GLU A 59 2.15 -30.23 5.09
C GLU A 59 2.85 -29.00 4.49
N ARG A 60 2.18 -28.27 3.60
CA ARG A 60 2.72 -27.04 3.02
C ARG A 60 2.71 -25.88 4.03
N LEU A 61 1.76 -25.87 4.97
CA LEU A 61 1.76 -24.90 6.06
C LEU A 61 2.94 -25.16 7.01
N GLU A 62 3.26 -26.42 7.29
CA GLU A 62 4.42 -26.80 8.09
C GLU A 62 5.73 -26.37 7.43
N GLU A 63 5.86 -26.51 6.11
CA GLU A 63 7.03 -25.99 5.37
C GLU A 63 7.21 -24.48 5.58
N VAL A 64 6.15 -23.70 5.41
CA VAL A 64 6.18 -22.23 5.62
C VAL A 64 6.40 -21.86 7.09
N SER A 65 5.94 -22.71 8.02
CA SER A 65 6.08 -22.47 9.45
C SER A 65 7.55 -22.40 9.90
N HIS A 66 8.47 -23.03 9.17
CA HIS A 66 9.90 -23.01 9.51
C HIS A 66 10.47 -21.59 9.55
N HIS A 67 10.02 -20.70 8.66
CA HIS A 67 10.47 -19.30 8.61
C HIS A 67 10.07 -18.57 9.90
N TYR A 68 8.81 -18.74 10.34
CA TYR A 68 8.32 -18.18 11.60
C TYR A 68 9.01 -18.80 12.82
N ARG A 69 9.17 -20.14 12.83
CA ARG A 69 9.78 -20.88 13.95
C ARG A 69 11.23 -20.47 14.19
N ALA A 70 11.99 -20.21 13.12
CA ALA A 70 13.36 -19.69 13.20
C ALA A 70 13.43 -18.34 13.93
N ASN A 71 12.36 -17.54 13.89
CA ASN A 71 12.21 -16.27 14.60
C ASN A 71 11.33 -16.37 15.86
N GLY A 72 11.36 -17.50 16.57
CA GLY A 72 10.60 -17.67 17.82
C GLY A 72 9.07 -17.77 17.64
N GLY A 73 8.59 -17.94 16.40
CA GLY A 73 7.17 -17.95 16.05
C GLY A 73 6.56 -16.55 15.94
N ILE A 74 7.36 -15.49 16.05
CA ILE A 74 6.88 -14.12 16.13
C ILE A 74 7.09 -13.41 14.79
N SER A 75 6.02 -12.85 14.22
CA SER A 75 6.12 -11.87 13.14
C SER A 75 6.24 -10.46 13.74
N PRO A 76 7.17 -9.61 13.27
CA PRO A 76 7.36 -8.29 13.85
C PRO A 76 6.20 -7.32 13.57
N ILE A 77 5.28 -7.67 12.67
CA ILE A 77 4.21 -6.78 12.20
C ILE A 77 3.26 -6.30 13.32
N ASN A 78 2.91 -7.15 14.30
CA ASN A 78 2.03 -6.76 15.39
C ASN A 78 2.70 -5.75 16.32
N GLN A 79 3.99 -5.93 16.60
CA GLN A 79 4.76 -4.99 17.39
C GLN A 79 4.93 -3.65 16.65
N GLN A 80 5.23 -3.69 15.35
CA GLN A 80 5.32 -2.48 14.53
C GLN A 80 3.99 -1.74 14.40
N ASN A 81 2.85 -2.45 14.34
CA ASN A 81 1.53 -1.82 14.36
C ASN A 81 1.26 -1.10 15.68
N ARG A 82 1.68 -1.66 16.83
CA ARG A 82 1.59 -0.98 18.13
C ARG A 82 2.45 0.27 18.17
N GLU A 83 3.66 0.22 17.63
CA GLU A 83 4.57 1.37 17.55
C GLU A 83 4.04 2.45 16.59
N LEU A 84 3.54 2.05 15.43
CA LEU A 84 2.92 2.97 14.47
C LEU A 84 1.68 3.63 15.06
N LYS A 85 0.81 2.87 15.73
CA LYS A 85 -0.33 3.40 16.46
C LYS A 85 0.09 4.44 17.49
N ALA A 86 1.08 4.14 18.33
CA ALA A 86 1.58 5.07 19.34
C ALA A 86 2.19 6.34 18.70
N ALA A 87 2.89 6.20 17.57
CA ALA A 87 3.44 7.34 16.84
C ALA A 87 2.33 8.23 16.24
N LEU A 88 1.28 7.62 15.67
CA LEU A 88 0.10 8.35 15.18
C LEU A 88 -0.64 9.06 16.32
N GLU A 89 -0.80 8.41 17.47
CA GLU A 89 -1.41 9.03 18.67
C GLU A 89 -0.58 10.22 19.17
N SER A 90 0.75 10.10 19.17
CA SER A 90 1.64 11.20 19.52
C SER A 90 1.52 12.36 18.53
N GLU A 91 1.37 12.08 17.24
CA GLU A 91 1.20 13.11 16.21
C GLU A 91 -0.22 13.73 16.23
N PHE A 92 -1.24 12.95 16.60
CA PHE A 92 -2.57 13.49 16.87
C PHE A 92 -2.54 14.47 18.04
N ALA A 93 -1.90 14.08 19.14
CA ALA A 93 -1.73 14.95 20.31
C ALA A 93 -0.94 16.23 19.96
N SER A 94 0.12 16.13 19.15
CA SER A 94 0.93 17.28 18.72
C SER A 94 0.13 18.28 17.89
N ARG A 95 -0.89 17.81 17.16
CA ARG A 95 -1.79 18.61 16.32
C ARG A 95 -3.13 18.96 16.97
N GLY A 96 -3.36 18.57 18.22
CA GLY A 96 -4.63 18.81 18.93
C GLY A 96 -5.83 18.05 18.35
N ILE A 97 -5.60 16.87 17.78
CA ILE A 97 -6.65 15.99 17.23
C ILE A 97 -7.11 15.03 18.34
N GLU A 98 -8.39 15.07 18.68
CA GLU A 98 -8.98 14.27 19.77
C GLU A 98 -9.68 12.97 19.29
N LEU A 99 -9.33 12.48 18.10
CA LEU A 99 -9.89 11.23 17.57
C LEU A 99 -9.15 10.00 18.13
N PRO A 100 -9.86 8.98 18.63
CA PRO A 100 -9.22 7.73 19.04
C PRO A 100 -8.69 6.98 17.83
N ILE A 101 -7.54 6.32 18.00
CA ILE A 101 -6.98 5.39 17.02
C ILE A 101 -7.23 3.97 17.54
N LEU A 102 -8.02 3.21 16.78
CA LEU A 102 -8.31 1.80 16.96
C LEU A 102 -7.37 0.98 16.06
N TRP A 103 -7.13 -0.28 16.40
CA TRP A 103 -6.30 -1.18 15.59
C TRP A 103 -7.00 -2.52 15.43
N GLY A 104 -7.11 -2.97 14.18
CA GLY A 104 -7.67 -4.27 13.83
C GLY A 104 -6.89 -4.93 12.71
N ASN A 105 -6.71 -6.23 12.83
CA ASN A 105 -5.97 -7.08 11.92
C ASN A 105 -6.90 -8.03 11.16
N ARG A 106 -6.46 -8.43 9.97
CA ARG A 106 -7.19 -9.36 9.11
C ARG A 106 -7.01 -10.82 9.51
N ASN A 107 -5.79 -11.21 9.90
CA ASN A 107 -5.43 -12.63 10.03
C ASN A 107 -5.02 -13.05 11.44
N TRP A 108 -4.78 -12.10 12.35
CA TRP A 108 -4.42 -12.37 13.74
C TRP A 108 -5.04 -11.35 14.69
N ASP A 109 -4.96 -11.56 16.00
CA ASP A 109 -5.47 -10.60 16.98
C ASP A 109 -4.69 -9.27 16.99
N PRO A 110 -5.32 -8.14 17.37
CA PRO A 110 -6.77 -7.98 17.57
C PRO A 110 -7.51 -8.00 16.22
N TYR A 111 -8.57 -8.80 16.09
CA TYR A 111 -9.25 -8.94 14.80
C TYR A 111 -10.16 -7.75 14.44
N ILE A 112 -10.25 -7.44 13.13
CA ILE A 112 -11.15 -6.41 12.59
C ILE A 112 -12.61 -6.57 13.06
N PRO A 113 -13.28 -7.74 12.91
CA PRO A 113 -14.67 -7.88 13.36
C PRO A 113 -14.88 -7.54 14.84
N GLN A 114 -13.98 -7.99 15.71
CA GLN A 114 -14.05 -7.67 17.14
C GLN A 114 -13.84 -6.18 17.39
N THR A 115 -12.85 -5.58 16.72
CA THR A 115 -12.54 -4.15 16.84
C THR A 115 -13.72 -3.27 16.42
N LEU A 116 -14.44 -3.64 15.35
CA LEU A 116 -15.63 -2.92 14.89
C LEU A 116 -16.80 -3.04 15.89
N GLN A 117 -16.99 -4.24 16.47
CA GLN A 117 -18.01 -4.47 17.49
C GLN A 117 -17.72 -3.64 18.76
N ASP A 118 -16.48 -3.69 19.25
CA ASP A 118 -16.05 -2.92 20.43
C ASP A 118 -16.21 -1.41 20.19
N ALA A 119 -15.86 -0.93 18.99
CA ALA A 119 -16.04 0.47 18.63
C ALA A 119 -17.51 0.90 18.62
N TYR A 120 -18.38 0.05 18.07
CA TYR A 120 -19.81 0.31 18.03
C TYR A 120 -20.43 0.35 19.44
N ASP A 121 -20.04 -0.59 20.30
CA ASP A 121 -20.49 -0.68 21.69
C ASP A 121 -19.97 0.49 22.55
N ALA A 122 -18.80 1.04 22.21
CA ALA A 122 -18.27 2.28 22.76
C ALA A 122 -18.98 3.55 22.25
N GLY A 123 -19.89 3.42 21.29
CA GLY A 123 -20.73 4.52 20.79
C GLY A 123 -20.28 5.12 19.45
N HIS A 124 -19.19 4.64 18.85
CA HIS A 124 -18.76 5.10 17.52
C HIS A 124 -19.75 4.68 16.43
N ARG A 125 -19.98 5.56 15.44
CA ARG A 125 -20.91 5.37 14.33
C ARG A 125 -20.28 5.63 12.97
N ARG A 126 -19.23 6.43 12.89
CA ARG A 126 -18.45 6.64 11.67
C ARG A 126 -16.95 6.52 11.92
N LEU A 127 -16.31 5.57 11.26
CA LEU A 127 -14.86 5.35 11.33
C LEU A 127 -14.19 5.68 10.00
N LEU A 128 -12.96 6.17 10.05
CA LEU A 128 -12.08 6.28 8.88
C LEU A 128 -10.97 5.25 8.97
N MET A 129 -10.93 4.34 8.00
CA MET A 129 -9.90 3.32 7.90
C MET A 129 -8.65 3.85 7.19
N ILE A 130 -7.49 3.60 7.79
CA ILE A 130 -6.18 3.70 7.15
C ILE A 130 -5.52 2.32 7.15
N THR A 131 -5.11 1.85 5.98
CA THR A 131 -4.48 0.54 5.80
C THR A 131 -2.97 0.64 5.91
N THR A 132 -2.30 -0.39 6.43
CA THR A 132 -0.83 -0.51 6.34
C THR A 132 -0.40 -1.07 4.98
N SER A 133 -1.00 -0.58 3.90
CA SER A 133 -0.72 -0.97 2.52
C SER A 133 -1.07 0.18 1.58
N ALA A 134 -0.14 0.54 0.68
CA ALA A 134 -0.15 1.79 -0.07
C ALA A 134 -0.64 1.69 -1.53
N TYR A 135 -0.70 0.46 -2.06
CA TYR A 135 -0.86 0.17 -3.49
C TYR A 135 -2.23 -0.38 -3.84
N SER A 136 -2.61 -0.27 -5.11
CA SER A 136 -3.87 -0.80 -5.64
C SER A 136 -3.70 -2.21 -6.18
N CYS A 137 -4.24 -3.21 -5.49
CA CYS A 137 -4.51 -4.55 -6.02
C CYS A 137 -5.59 -5.23 -5.16
N TYR A 138 -5.88 -6.51 -5.43
CA TYR A 138 -6.85 -7.25 -4.62
C TYR A 138 -6.43 -7.31 -3.15
N SER A 139 -5.27 -7.90 -2.84
CA SER A 139 -4.82 -8.19 -1.48
C SER A 139 -4.48 -6.94 -0.65
N SER A 140 -4.06 -5.85 -1.30
CA SER A 140 -3.66 -4.58 -0.65
C SER A 140 -4.81 -3.60 -0.45
N CYS A 141 -5.87 -3.67 -1.28
CA CYS A 141 -6.93 -2.67 -1.32
C CYS A 141 -8.32 -3.29 -1.21
N ARG A 142 -8.73 -4.05 -2.25
CA ARG A 142 -10.10 -4.59 -2.35
C ARG A 142 -10.40 -5.51 -1.18
N GLN A 143 -9.47 -6.37 -0.81
CA GLN A 143 -9.67 -7.38 0.22
C GLN A 143 -9.84 -6.74 1.62
N TYR A 144 -9.12 -5.67 1.94
CA TYR A 144 -9.36 -4.93 3.20
C TYR A 144 -10.81 -4.42 3.27
N ARG A 145 -11.30 -3.82 2.18
CA ARG A 145 -12.68 -3.33 2.10
C ARG A 145 -13.71 -4.46 2.16
N GLU A 146 -13.41 -5.60 1.55
CA GLU A 146 -14.24 -6.81 1.63
C GLU A 146 -14.28 -7.38 3.04
N ASP A 147 -13.15 -7.40 3.74
CA ASP A 147 -13.07 -7.88 5.12
C ASP A 147 -13.86 -6.95 6.07
N ILE A 148 -13.85 -5.62 5.85
CA ILE A 148 -14.76 -4.71 6.57
C ILE A 148 -16.23 -4.98 6.21
N GLY A 149 -16.56 -5.10 4.92
CA GLY A 149 -17.94 -5.32 4.47
C GLY A 149 -18.54 -6.61 5.01
N LEU A 150 -17.76 -7.71 4.97
CA LEU A 150 -18.11 -8.97 5.61
C LEU A 150 -18.29 -8.81 7.11
N ALA A 151 -17.35 -8.15 7.80
CA ALA A 151 -17.44 -7.94 9.24
C ALA A 151 -18.71 -7.16 9.63
N LEU A 152 -19.08 -6.10 8.91
CA LEU A 152 -20.30 -5.33 9.14
C LEU A 152 -21.56 -6.19 8.96
N THR A 153 -21.57 -7.07 7.95
CA THR A 153 -22.70 -7.97 7.69
C THR A 153 -22.81 -9.05 8.76
N GLU A 154 -21.70 -9.72 9.09
CA GLU A 154 -21.65 -10.84 10.04
C GLU A 154 -21.97 -10.40 11.48
N THR A 155 -21.59 -9.18 11.86
CA THR A 155 -21.88 -8.58 13.18
C THR A 155 -23.25 -7.90 13.26
N GLY A 156 -23.98 -7.77 12.14
CA GLY A 156 -25.25 -7.04 12.10
C GLY A 156 -25.10 -5.53 12.33
N LEU A 157 -23.93 -4.98 11.96
CA LEU A 157 -23.60 -3.56 12.04
C LEU A 157 -23.79 -2.81 10.70
N ASP A 158 -24.15 -3.52 9.63
CA ASP A 158 -24.50 -2.88 8.36
C ASP A 158 -25.65 -1.87 8.54
N GLY A 159 -25.50 -0.68 7.95
CA GLY A 159 -26.38 0.48 8.12
C GLY A 159 -26.36 1.12 9.53
N ARG A 160 -25.51 0.62 10.45
CA ARG A 160 -25.40 1.11 11.84
C ARG A 160 -24.01 1.67 12.16
N LEU A 161 -22.98 1.13 11.52
CA LEU A 161 -21.60 1.59 11.57
C LEU A 161 -21.11 1.87 10.15
N GLU A 162 -20.77 3.13 9.88
CA GLU A 162 -20.21 3.57 8.62
C GLU A 162 -18.67 3.50 8.70
N VAL A 163 -18.03 2.86 7.72
CA VAL A 163 -16.56 2.79 7.64
C VAL A 163 -16.12 3.27 6.26
N ASP A 164 -15.45 4.42 6.25
CA ASP A 164 -14.79 4.96 5.08
C ASP A 164 -13.32 4.49 5.03
N LYS A 165 -12.63 4.73 3.92
CA LYS A 165 -11.18 4.53 3.81
C LYS A 165 -10.47 5.79 3.32
N VAL A 166 -9.20 5.98 3.67
CA VAL A 166 -8.33 6.93 2.96
C VAL A 166 -8.04 6.44 1.53
N ARG A 167 -7.59 7.35 0.66
CA ARG A 167 -7.10 6.98 -0.68
C ARG A 167 -5.86 6.08 -0.60
N GLN A 168 -5.56 5.37 -1.69
CA GLN A 168 -4.25 4.74 -1.82
C GLN A 168 -3.16 5.83 -1.86
N TYR A 169 -2.04 5.55 -1.20
CA TYR A 169 -1.07 6.58 -0.82
C TYR A 169 0.36 6.28 -1.29
N PHE A 170 0.53 5.38 -2.27
CA PHE A 170 1.81 5.07 -2.91
C PHE A 170 2.59 6.32 -3.39
N ASP A 171 1.89 7.41 -3.69
CA ASP A 171 2.45 8.67 -4.17
C ASP A 171 2.41 9.81 -3.15
N HIS A 172 1.97 9.55 -1.92
CA HIS A 172 1.93 10.59 -0.89
C HIS A 172 3.37 10.96 -0.50
N PRO A 173 3.75 12.26 -0.42
CA PRO A 173 5.12 12.67 -0.09
C PRO A 173 5.65 12.03 1.19
N GLY A 174 4.82 11.94 2.22
CA GLY A 174 5.18 11.29 3.49
C GLY A 174 5.53 9.79 3.37
N PHE A 175 4.93 9.08 2.41
CA PHE A 175 5.27 7.67 2.14
C PHE A 175 6.53 7.52 1.29
N VAL A 176 6.78 8.45 0.35
CA VAL A 176 7.95 8.40 -0.53
C VAL A 176 9.24 8.89 0.16
N GLU A 177 9.13 9.86 1.07
CA GLU A 177 10.29 10.47 1.76
C GLU A 177 11.24 9.46 2.43
N PRO A 178 10.78 8.48 3.25
CA PRO A 178 11.67 7.51 3.88
C PRO A 178 12.47 6.71 2.87
N PHE A 179 11.89 6.40 1.69
CA PHE A 179 12.60 5.70 0.64
C PHE A 179 13.62 6.58 -0.08
N VAL A 180 13.38 7.89 -0.20
CA VAL A 180 14.38 8.83 -0.73
C VAL A 180 15.58 8.89 0.20
N GLU A 181 15.36 9.17 1.48
CA GLU A 181 16.42 9.24 2.49
C GLU A 181 17.18 7.91 2.58
N GLY A 182 16.44 6.80 2.63
CA GLY A 182 16.99 5.46 2.74
C GLY A 182 17.78 5.01 1.50
N THR A 183 17.30 5.29 0.29
CA THR A 183 18.00 4.93 -0.95
C THR A 183 19.28 5.75 -1.12
N ALA A 184 19.27 7.04 -0.79
CA ALA A 184 20.48 7.86 -0.80
C ALA A 184 21.53 7.33 0.19
N ALA A 185 21.12 6.98 1.42
CA ALA A 185 22.00 6.37 2.40
C ALA A 185 22.53 5.00 1.95
N GLY A 186 21.67 4.16 1.36
CA GLY A 186 22.05 2.84 0.86
C GLY A 186 23.06 2.90 -0.30
N LEU A 187 22.88 3.84 -1.23
CA LEU A 187 23.87 4.10 -2.29
C LEU A 187 25.22 4.55 -1.73
N ALA A 188 25.21 5.43 -0.74
CA ALA A 188 26.44 5.89 -0.09
C ALA A 188 27.16 4.74 0.63
N ASP A 189 26.41 3.87 1.31
CA ASP A 189 26.94 2.69 2.01
C ASP A 189 27.56 1.69 1.03
N VAL A 190 26.84 1.29 -0.01
CA VAL A 190 27.35 0.34 -1.03
C VAL A 190 28.59 0.91 -1.74
N LYS A 191 28.62 2.21 -2.04
CA LYS A 191 29.83 2.86 -2.58
C LYS A 191 31.01 2.78 -1.62
N ALA A 192 30.79 2.96 -0.32
CA ALA A 192 31.83 2.84 0.69
C ALA A 192 32.36 1.39 0.80
N GLN A 193 31.47 0.39 0.75
CA GLN A 193 31.83 -1.03 0.72
C GLN A 193 32.70 -1.35 -0.52
N LEU A 194 32.29 -0.89 -1.71
CA LEU A 194 33.04 -1.09 -2.95
C LEU A 194 34.41 -0.40 -2.95
N ALA A 195 34.50 0.81 -2.39
CA ALA A 195 35.77 1.50 -2.22
C ALA A 195 36.72 0.74 -1.28
N ALA A 196 36.20 0.21 -0.16
CA ALA A 196 36.97 -0.63 0.76
C ALA A 196 37.43 -1.95 0.12
N ALA A 197 36.66 -2.50 -0.82
CA ALA A 197 37.03 -3.67 -1.62
C ALA A 197 38.03 -3.37 -2.76
N GLY A 198 38.41 -2.11 -2.96
CA GLY A 198 39.37 -1.71 -4.00
C GLY A 198 38.75 -1.55 -5.39
N THR A 199 37.41 -1.50 -5.49
CA THR A 199 36.68 -1.33 -6.76
C THR A 199 35.66 -0.18 -6.68
N PRO A 200 36.09 1.07 -6.39
CA PRO A 200 35.19 2.18 -6.11
C PRO A 200 34.27 2.57 -7.27
N ASP A 201 34.68 2.27 -8.51
CA ASP A 201 33.93 2.59 -9.73
C ASP A 201 33.08 1.41 -10.24
N ALA A 202 32.95 0.34 -9.45
CA ALA A 202 32.20 -0.83 -9.90
C ALA A 202 30.69 -0.54 -10.02
N PRO A 203 29.98 -1.16 -10.99
CA PRO A 203 28.57 -0.87 -11.21
C PRO A 203 27.68 -1.26 -10.02
N ILE A 204 26.73 -0.39 -9.71
CA ILE A 204 25.69 -0.60 -8.68
C ILE A 204 24.33 -0.68 -9.36
N GLN A 205 23.44 -1.53 -8.86
CA GLN A 205 22.01 -1.57 -9.22
C GLN A 205 21.15 -1.29 -7.99
N ILE A 206 20.05 -0.55 -8.17
CA ILE A 206 18.97 -0.41 -7.19
C ILE A 206 17.84 -1.38 -7.54
N LEU A 207 17.42 -2.21 -6.59
CA LEU A 207 16.31 -3.15 -6.74
C LEU A 207 15.14 -2.66 -5.89
N PHE A 208 14.11 -2.12 -6.51
CA PHE A 208 12.85 -1.83 -5.82
C PHE A 208 12.07 -3.13 -5.69
N ALA A 209 11.97 -3.64 -4.48
CA ALA A 209 11.33 -4.92 -4.17
C ALA A 209 9.89 -4.74 -3.70
N THR A 210 9.00 -5.61 -4.16
CA THR A 210 7.60 -5.70 -3.72
C THR A 210 7.10 -7.13 -3.74
N HIS A 211 6.01 -7.43 -3.03
CA HIS A 211 5.43 -8.77 -3.01
C HIS A 211 4.91 -9.15 -4.41
N SER A 212 5.31 -10.31 -4.93
CA SER A 212 4.77 -10.83 -6.19
C SER A 212 3.29 -11.16 -6.05
N ILE A 213 2.48 -10.92 -7.07
CA ILE A 213 1.08 -11.36 -7.10
C ILE A 213 0.82 -12.22 -8.33
N PRO A 214 -0.19 -13.11 -8.32
CA PRO A 214 -0.59 -13.82 -9.53
C PRO A 214 -0.84 -12.82 -10.66
N THR A 215 -0.38 -13.11 -11.87
CA THR A 215 -0.50 -12.20 -13.03
C THR A 215 -1.96 -11.77 -13.23
N ARG A 216 -2.91 -12.68 -13.01
CA ARG A 216 -4.35 -12.38 -13.10
C ARG A 216 -4.83 -11.34 -12.08
N ASP A 217 -4.27 -11.33 -10.88
CA ASP A 217 -4.60 -10.33 -9.85
C ASP A 217 -3.94 -8.98 -10.20
N ALA A 218 -2.75 -9.00 -10.82
CA ALA A 218 -2.13 -7.80 -11.38
C ALA A 218 -2.94 -7.23 -12.55
N ASP A 219 -3.41 -8.07 -13.47
CA ASP A 219 -4.25 -7.66 -14.59
C ASP A 219 -5.55 -6.99 -14.12
N ALA A 220 -6.12 -7.45 -13.01
CA ALA A 220 -7.32 -6.87 -12.42
C ALA A 220 -7.04 -5.56 -11.64
N ALA A 221 -5.79 -5.26 -11.32
CA ALA A 221 -5.42 -4.12 -10.49
C ALA A 221 -5.79 -2.79 -11.16
N GLY A 222 -6.64 -2.01 -10.50
CA GLY A 222 -7.10 -0.70 -10.96
C GLY A 222 -8.06 -0.71 -12.15
N ARG A 223 -8.35 -1.87 -12.77
CA ARG A 223 -9.28 -1.95 -13.92
C ARG A 223 -10.73 -1.77 -13.51
N SER A 224 -11.46 -0.96 -14.30
CA SER A 224 -12.91 -0.78 -14.24
C SER A 224 -13.38 -0.19 -15.57
N GLU A 225 -14.64 -0.39 -15.97
CA GLU A 225 -15.20 0.10 -17.24
C GLU A 225 -15.04 1.62 -17.44
N GLY A 226 -14.97 2.39 -16.35
CA GLY A 226 -14.82 3.84 -16.38
C GLY A 226 -13.43 4.36 -16.04
N GLU A 227 -12.39 3.52 -16.01
CA GLU A 227 -11.01 3.95 -15.76
C GLU A 227 -10.33 4.34 -17.08
N PRO A 228 -10.04 5.63 -17.34
CA PRO A 228 -9.43 6.09 -18.59
C PRO A 228 -7.91 5.99 -18.58
N ARG A 229 -7.27 5.73 -17.42
CA ARG A 229 -5.82 5.59 -17.36
C ARG A 229 -5.39 4.28 -18.01
N GLU A 230 -4.43 4.39 -18.92
CA GLU A 230 -3.61 3.27 -19.35
C GLU A 230 -2.48 3.11 -18.35
N PHE A 231 -2.39 1.93 -17.74
CA PHE A 231 -1.32 1.62 -16.79
C PHE A 231 -0.15 0.97 -17.53
N GLU A 232 1.06 1.37 -17.15
CA GLU A 232 2.27 0.67 -17.55
C GLU A 232 2.15 -0.83 -17.21
N GLU A 233 2.52 -1.68 -18.17
CA GLU A 233 2.32 -3.13 -18.12
C GLU A 233 0.86 -3.60 -17.90
N GLY A 234 -0.13 -2.73 -18.12
CA GLY A 234 -1.55 -3.06 -18.02
C GLY A 234 -2.05 -3.33 -16.59
N SER A 235 -1.28 -2.94 -15.57
CA SER A 235 -1.57 -3.18 -14.16
C SER A 235 -1.33 -1.91 -13.34
N ALA A 236 -2.37 -1.43 -12.64
CA ALA A 236 -2.18 -0.30 -11.72
C ALA A 236 -1.22 -0.64 -10.58
N TYR A 237 -1.12 -1.91 -10.18
CA TYR A 237 -0.17 -2.34 -9.16
C TYR A 237 1.26 -2.09 -9.64
N VAL A 238 1.62 -2.53 -10.84
CA VAL A 238 2.95 -2.36 -11.42
C VAL A 238 3.24 -0.89 -11.70
N ALA A 239 2.33 -0.19 -12.39
CA ALA A 239 2.49 1.21 -12.72
C ALA A 239 2.69 2.11 -11.48
N GLN A 240 1.99 1.84 -10.37
CA GLN A 240 2.16 2.58 -9.13
C GLN A 240 3.55 2.36 -8.50
N HIS A 241 4.09 1.14 -8.54
CA HIS A 241 5.44 0.86 -8.07
C HIS A 241 6.49 1.55 -8.94
N LEU A 242 6.39 1.43 -10.27
CA LEU A 242 7.30 2.07 -11.20
C LEU A 242 7.29 3.61 -11.05
N ALA A 243 6.11 4.21 -10.92
CA ALA A 243 5.97 5.65 -10.70
C ALA A 243 6.58 6.09 -9.36
N SER A 244 6.39 5.31 -8.29
CA SER A 244 6.98 5.60 -6.97
C SER A 244 8.50 5.47 -7.00
N ALA A 245 9.02 4.39 -7.62
CA ALA A 245 10.44 4.16 -7.81
C ALA A 245 11.09 5.31 -8.61
N ALA A 246 10.48 5.72 -9.72
CA ALA A 246 10.95 6.85 -10.51
C ALA A 246 10.96 8.17 -9.72
N ALA A 247 9.94 8.41 -8.87
CA ALA A 247 9.90 9.57 -7.99
C ALA A 247 11.01 9.53 -6.92
N VAL A 248 11.29 8.35 -6.34
CA VAL A 248 12.42 8.15 -5.41
C VAL A 248 13.73 8.48 -6.11
N ILE A 249 14.00 7.87 -7.28
CA ILE A 249 15.27 8.06 -8.00
C ILE A 249 15.49 9.51 -8.41
N ARG A 250 14.48 10.19 -8.98
CA ARG A 250 14.60 11.62 -9.31
C ARG A 250 15.02 12.44 -8.10
N ARG A 251 14.36 12.25 -6.96
CA ARG A 251 14.64 13.01 -5.75
C ARG A 251 16.00 12.68 -5.14
N VAL A 252 16.39 11.42 -5.14
CA VAL A 252 17.75 11.02 -4.70
C VAL A 252 18.81 11.72 -5.56
N GLU A 253 18.63 11.75 -6.88
CA GLU A 253 19.55 12.43 -7.79
C GLU A 253 19.56 13.94 -7.57
N GLU A 254 18.40 14.58 -7.45
CA GLU A 254 18.26 16.02 -7.19
C GLU A 254 18.88 16.46 -5.85
N GLU A 255 18.70 15.67 -4.79
CA GLU A 255 19.06 16.04 -3.41
C GLU A 255 20.49 15.63 -3.04
N SER A 256 21.00 14.52 -3.59
CA SER A 256 22.30 13.96 -3.22
C SER A 256 23.32 13.89 -4.36
N GLY A 257 22.87 14.04 -5.61
CA GLY A 257 23.72 13.80 -6.79
C GLY A 257 24.09 12.32 -7.01
N LEU A 258 23.52 11.40 -6.23
CA LEU A 258 23.71 9.96 -6.39
C LEU A 258 22.63 9.39 -7.32
N THR A 259 23.03 8.49 -8.20
CA THR A 259 22.11 7.73 -9.05
C THR A 259 22.75 6.40 -9.44
N ALA A 260 21.92 5.44 -9.82
CA ALA A 260 22.28 4.15 -10.36
C ALA A 260 21.12 3.60 -11.19
N PRO A 261 21.37 2.69 -12.15
CA PRO A 261 20.30 1.94 -12.81
C PRO A 261 19.41 1.22 -11.79
N TRP A 262 18.12 1.11 -12.10
CA TRP A 262 17.15 0.49 -11.21
C TRP A 262 16.20 -0.43 -11.96
N SER A 263 15.60 -1.36 -11.23
CA SER A 263 14.53 -2.24 -11.71
C SER A 263 13.53 -2.53 -10.59
N LEU A 264 12.28 -2.81 -10.98
CA LEU A 264 11.28 -3.38 -10.10
C LEU A 264 11.46 -4.90 -10.09
N VAL A 265 11.55 -5.49 -8.90
CA VAL A 265 11.68 -6.93 -8.69
C VAL A 265 10.64 -7.40 -7.67
N TYR A 266 10.37 -8.70 -7.68
CA TYR A 266 9.33 -9.28 -6.86
C TYR A 266 9.88 -10.32 -5.89
N GLN A 267 9.17 -10.55 -4.80
CA GLN A 267 9.51 -11.54 -3.77
C GLN A 267 8.27 -12.33 -3.32
N SER A 268 8.45 -13.29 -2.41
CA SER A 268 7.35 -13.97 -1.70
C SER A 268 6.35 -14.71 -2.60
N ARG A 269 6.81 -15.31 -3.72
CA ARG A 269 5.97 -16.17 -4.56
C ARG A 269 5.57 -17.43 -3.79
N SER A 270 4.29 -17.54 -3.43
CA SER A 270 3.77 -18.64 -2.60
C SER A 270 2.75 -19.55 -3.29
N GLY A 271 2.46 -19.32 -4.59
CA GLY A 271 1.49 -20.08 -5.37
C GLY A 271 2.03 -21.38 -5.98
N ALA A 272 1.12 -22.19 -6.55
CA ALA A 272 1.50 -23.40 -7.27
C ALA A 272 2.38 -23.06 -8.51
N PRO A 273 3.38 -23.89 -8.87
CA PRO A 273 4.35 -23.56 -9.93
C PRO A 273 3.73 -23.22 -11.31
N HIS A 274 2.55 -23.75 -11.60
CA HIS A 274 1.85 -23.54 -12.87
C HIS A 274 1.02 -22.24 -12.91
N VAL A 275 0.81 -21.58 -11.76
CA VAL A 275 0.16 -20.26 -11.73
C VAL A 275 1.25 -19.23 -12.07
N PRO A 276 1.04 -18.37 -13.08
CA PRO A 276 1.98 -17.30 -13.40
C PRO A 276 1.87 -16.17 -12.37
N TRP A 277 3.01 -15.63 -11.99
CA TRP A 277 3.16 -14.55 -11.02
C TRP A 277 4.01 -13.44 -11.66
N LEU A 278 4.03 -12.27 -11.04
CA LEU A 278 4.91 -11.19 -11.48
C LEU A 278 6.39 -11.57 -11.25
N GLU A 279 7.21 -11.24 -12.23
CA GLU A 279 8.63 -11.57 -12.36
C GLU A 279 9.41 -10.31 -12.78
N PRO A 280 10.73 -10.24 -12.54
CA PRO A 280 11.60 -11.29 -12.01
C PRO A 280 11.55 -11.44 -10.47
N ASP A 281 11.89 -12.62 -9.97
CA ASP A 281 12.24 -12.82 -8.57
C ASP A 281 13.51 -12.04 -8.22
N ILE A 282 13.61 -11.53 -6.99
CA ILE A 282 14.75 -10.76 -6.54
C ILE A 282 16.07 -11.53 -6.60
N ASN A 283 16.09 -12.82 -6.24
CA ASN A 283 17.31 -13.62 -6.26
C ASN A 283 17.75 -13.90 -7.70
N ASP A 284 16.80 -14.26 -8.57
CA ASP A 284 17.06 -14.46 -10.00
C ASP A 284 17.64 -13.17 -10.63
N ALA A 285 17.08 -12.01 -10.29
CA ALA A 285 17.58 -10.72 -10.75
C ALA A 285 18.99 -10.41 -10.23
N ILE A 286 19.27 -10.68 -8.95
CA ILE A 286 20.62 -10.50 -8.36
C ILE A 286 21.65 -11.37 -9.08
N GLU A 287 21.34 -12.65 -9.32
CA GLU A 287 22.23 -13.57 -10.04
C GLU A 287 22.51 -13.10 -11.47
N GLU A 288 21.48 -12.70 -12.22
CA GLU A 288 21.62 -12.19 -13.58
C GLU A 288 22.50 -10.93 -13.61
N LEU A 289 22.24 -9.97 -12.71
CA LEU A 289 23.00 -8.72 -12.61
C LEU A 289 24.47 -8.96 -12.25
N ALA A 290 24.74 -9.89 -11.32
CA ALA A 290 26.10 -10.29 -10.98
C ALA A 290 26.83 -10.90 -12.18
N GLY A 291 26.14 -11.76 -12.95
CA GLY A 291 26.63 -12.32 -14.21
C GLY A 291 26.94 -11.25 -15.27
N ASN A 292 26.17 -10.17 -15.27
CA ASN A 292 26.35 -9.00 -16.14
C ASN A 292 27.38 -7.98 -15.61
N GLY A 293 28.05 -8.28 -14.49
CA GLY A 293 29.18 -7.50 -13.97
C GLY A 293 28.84 -6.47 -12.90
N VAL A 294 27.59 -6.39 -12.43
CA VAL A 294 27.22 -5.60 -11.25
C VAL A 294 27.99 -6.10 -10.03
N LYS A 295 28.42 -5.16 -9.16
CA LYS A 295 29.16 -5.45 -7.92
C LYS A 295 28.51 -4.87 -6.67
N GLY A 296 27.57 -3.95 -6.83
CA GLY A 296 26.82 -3.36 -5.72
C GLY A 296 25.31 -3.49 -5.91
N ILE A 297 24.58 -3.83 -4.85
CA ILE A 297 23.11 -3.93 -4.85
C ILE A 297 22.54 -3.09 -3.70
N VAL A 298 21.58 -2.21 -4.01
CA VAL A 298 20.74 -1.54 -2.99
C VAL A 298 19.32 -2.08 -3.10
N ILE A 299 18.85 -2.79 -2.08
CA ILE A 299 17.51 -3.35 -2.03
C ILE A 299 16.57 -2.35 -1.33
N VAL A 300 15.51 -1.93 -2.01
CA VAL A 300 14.53 -0.96 -1.51
C VAL A 300 13.15 -1.65 -1.38
N PRO A 301 12.64 -1.95 -0.16
CA PRO A 301 11.38 -2.68 0.04
C PRO A 301 10.15 -1.78 -0.19
N LEU A 302 10.03 -1.24 -1.40
CA LEU A 302 9.07 -0.21 -1.79
C LEU A 302 7.61 -0.65 -1.62
N GLY A 303 7.34 -1.96 -1.69
CA GLY A 303 6.00 -2.52 -1.52
C GLY A 303 5.43 -2.46 -0.09
N PHE A 304 6.23 -2.09 0.91
CA PHE A 304 5.93 -2.31 2.32
C PHE A 304 6.10 -1.06 3.17
N VAL A 305 5.22 -0.88 4.16
CA VAL A 305 5.34 0.20 5.16
C VAL A 305 6.01 -0.26 6.45
N SER A 306 6.11 -1.56 6.67
CA SER A 306 6.60 -2.18 7.91
C SER A 306 7.25 -3.51 7.56
N ASP A 307 8.29 -3.88 8.30
CA ASP A 307 8.86 -5.22 8.15
C ASP A 307 7.87 -6.26 8.67
N HIS A 308 7.83 -7.41 8.02
CA HIS A 308 7.10 -8.59 8.45
C HIS A 308 7.91 -9.84 8.08
N MET A 309 7.43 -11.02 8.49
CA MET A 309 8.22 -12.25 8.33
C MET A 309 8.73 -12.47 6.91
N GLU A 310 7.88 -12.31 5.89
CA GLU A 310 8.31 -12.46 4.49
C GLU A 310 9.31 -11.40 4.04
N VAL A 311 9.19 -10.13 4.48
CA VAL A 311 10.18 -9.09 4.14
C VAL A 311 11.54 -9.40 4.77
N VAL A 312 11.55 -9.73 6.06
CA VAL A 312 12.81 -10.03 6.78
C VAL A 312 13.44 -11.30 6.23
N TRP A 313 12.65 -12.35 5.99
CA TRP A 313 13.19 -13.59 5.47
C TRP A 313 13.71 -13.43 4.04
N ASP A 314 12.87 -12.95 3.12
CA ASP A 314 13.23 -12.91 1.70
C ASP A 314 14.36 -11.90 1.45
N LEU A 315 14.35 -10.75 2.15
CA LEU A 315 15.32 -9.69 1.89
C LEU A 315 16.53 -9.75 2.81
N ASP A 316 16.37 -9.89 4.13
CA ASP A 316 17.49 -9.86 5.07
C ASP A 316 18.20 -11.22 5.20
N THR A 317 17.54 -12.33 4.85
CA THR A 317 18.15 -13.66 4.80
C THR A 317 18.49 -14.06 3.37
N GLU A 318 17.51 -14.34 2.52
CA GLU A 318 17.75 -14.99 1.22
C GLU A 318 18.48 -14.07 0.25
N ALA A 319 17.98 -12.86 -0.01
CA ALA A 319 18.62 -11.93 -0.96
C ALA A 319 20.02 -11.47 -0.50
N MET A 320 20.22 -11.25 0.80
CA MET A 320 21.54 -10.91 1.35
C MET A 320 22.51 -12.10 1.32
N GLU A 321 22.03 -13.33 1.53
CA GLU A 321 22.84 -14.55 1.34
C GLU A 321 23.25 -14.72 -0.12
N THR A 322 22.33 -14.52 -1.08
CA THR A 322 22.63 -14.54 -2.52
C THR A 322 23.69 -13.49 -2.87
N CYS A 323 23.56 -12.25 -2.38
CA CYS A 323 24.57 -11.21 -2.54
C CYS A 323 25.94 -11.63 -1.98
N GLY A 324 25.96 -12.21 -0.77
CA GLY A 324 27.17 -12.68 -0.11
C GLY A 324 27.88 -13.80 -0.87
N ASN A 325 27.11 -14.79 -1.36
CA ASN A 325 27.61 -15.92 -2.15
C ASN A 325 28.23 -15.47 -3.48
N LEU A 326 27.71 -14.38 -4.06
CA LEU A 326 28.20 -13.79 -5.31
C LEU A 326 29.31 -12.74 -5.08
N GLY A 327 29.63 -12.43 -3.82
CA GLY A 327 30.64 -11.43 -3.45
C GLY A 327 30.24 -9.99 -3.80
N LEU A 328 28.95 -9.67 -3.75
CA LEU A 328 28.42 -8.33 -4.01
C LEU A 328 28.45 -7.48 -2.73
N ALA A 329 28.79 -6.20 -2.86
CA ALA A 329 28.47 -5.21 -1.85
C ALA A 329 26.94 -5.02 -1.83
N ALA A 330 26.32 -5.06 -0.67
CA ALA A 330 24.86 -5.02 -0.61
C ALA A 330 24.36 -4.33 0.66
N THR A 331 23.17 -3.75 0.55
CA THR A 331 22.44 -3.19 1.70
C THR A 331 20.94 -3.23 1.43
N ARG A 332 20.13 -3.41 2.47
CA ARG A 332 18.68 -3.24 2.44
C ARG A 332 18.30 -1.91 3.10
N VAL A 333 17.50 -1.12 2.40
CA VAL A 333 16.89 0.10 2.91
C VAL A 333 15.78 -0.26 3.92
N PRO A 334 15.67 0.42 5.07
CA PRO A 334 14.58 0.19 6.02
C PRO A 334 13.20 0.47 5.40
N THR A 335 12.18 -0.26 5.85
CA THR A 335 10.78 0.13 5.60
C THR A 335 10.42 1.42 6.35
N PRO A 336 9.38 2.17 5.92
CA PRO A 336 8.96 3.40 6.56
C PRO A 336 8.73 3.31 8.08
N GLY A 337 8.13 2.23 8.59
CA GLY A 337 7.88 1.99 10.00
C GLY A 337 7.27 3.19 10.73
N THR A 338 8.01 3.75 11.68
CA THR A 338 7.64 4.95 12.45
C THR A 338 8.38 6.21 12.00
N HIS A 339 8.94 6.22 10.79
CA HIS A 339 9.64 7.37 10.24
C HIS A 339 8.75 8.62 10.32
N ARG A 340 9.29 9.70 10.90
CA ARG A 340 8.50 10.91 11.23
C ARG A 340 7.71 11.45 10.03
N LYS A 341 8.33 11.48 8.83
CA LYS A 341 7.67 11.98 7.61
C LYS A 341 6.53 11.08 7.15
N PHE A 342 6.65 9.78 7.40
CA PHE A 342 5.59 8.80 7.10
C PHE A 342 4.43 8.93 8.07
N VAL A 343 4.71 8.98 9.38
CA VAL A 343 3.68 9.21 10.42
C VAL A 343 2.93 10.51 10.14
N ASN A 344 3.65 11.61 9.88
CA ASN A 344 3.03 12.89 9.55
C ASN A 344 2.14 12.80 8.30
N GLY A 345 2.59 12.07 7.27
CA GLY A 345 1.82 11.89 6.05
C GLY A 345 0.58 10.99 6.23
N MET A 346 0.65 9.98 7.09
CA MET A 346 -0.54 9.19 7.46
C MET A 346 -1.58 10.04 8.18
N VAL A 347 -1.15 10.95 9.06
CA VAL A 347 -2.04 11.94 9.67
C VAL A 347 -2.59 12.90 8.60
N ASP A 348 -1.77 13.38 7.66
CA ASP A 348 -2.23 14.23 6.56
C ASP A 348 -3.33 13.53 5.72
N LEU A 349 -3.17 12.25 5.38
CA LEU A 349 -4.18 11.45 4.67
C LEU A 349 -5.51 11.33 5.43
N ILE A 350 -5.45 11.26 6.77
CA ILE A 350 -6.65 11.30 7.62
C ILE A 350 -7.29 12.68 7.54
N LEU A 351 -6.48 13.73 7.61
CA LEU A 351 -6.92 15.12 7.54
C LEU A 351 -7.49 15.51 6.17
N GLU A 352 -7.06 14.87 5.07
CA GLU A 352 -7.71 14.99 3.75
C GLU A 352 -9.22 14.63 3.81
N ARG A 353 -9.65 13.88 4.83
CA ARG A 353 -11.00 13.36 5.00
C ARG A 353 -11.79 13.96 6.16
N THR A 354 -11.14 14.62 7.13
CA THR A 354 -11.85 15.22 8.28
C THR A 354 -12.24 16.68 8.02
N VAL A 355 -13.41 17.11 8.48
CA VAL A 355 -13.87 18.51 8.36
C VAL A 355 -13.03 19.47 9.20
N ALA A 356 -12.79 19.16 10.47
CA ALA A 356 -12.20 20.10 11.44
C ALA A 356 -10.80 20.61 11.07
N ASN A 357 -9.98 19.79 10.41
CA ASN A 357 -8.59 20.09 10.06
C ASN A 357 -8.30 19.76 8.59
N ASN A 358 -9.23 20.08 7.70
CA ASN A 358 -9.18 19.56 6.33
C ASN A 358 -7.96 20.01 5.53
N ILE A 359 -7.24 19.06 4.94
CA ILE A 359 -6.19 19.30 3.93
C ILE A 359 -6.79 19.03 2.54
N SER A 360 -7.20 20.08 1.83
CA SER A 360 -7.87 19.99 0.53
C SER A 360 -6.94 19.62 -0.65
N ASP A 361 -5.65 19.86 -0.47
CA ASP A 361 -4.66 19.97 -1.54
C ASP A 361 -4.22 18.60 -2.07
N ARG A 362 -4.38 17.55 -1.24
CA ARG A 362 -4.12 16.12 -1.53
C ARG A 362 -2.80 15.89 -2.31
N PRO A 363 -1.64 16.15 -1.69
CA PRO A 363 -0.37 16.12 -2.40
C PRO A 363 -0.03 14.73 -2.94
N SER A 364 0.52 14.69 -4.16
CA SER A 364 1.07 13.51 -4.84
C SER A 364 2.40 13.87 -5.51
N VAL A 365 3.33 12.91 -5.58
CA VAL A 365 4.65 13.10 -6.23
C VAL A 365 4.78 12.39 -7.58
N THR A 366 3.68 11.83 -8.08
CA THR A 366 3.60 11.12 -9.36
C THR A 366 2.42 11.62 -10.19
N ASP A 367 2.48 11.40 -11.50
CA ASP A 367 1.39 11.76 -12.42
C ASP A 367 0.19 10.79 -12.37
N LEU A 368 0.28 9.70 -11.59
CA LEU A 368 -0.80 8.73 -11.44
C LEU A 368 -1.87 9.14 -10.43
N GLY A 369 -1.59 10.10 -9.57
CA GLY A 369 -2.50 10.53 -8.52
C GLY A 369 -2.68 12.04 -8.39
N PRO A 370 -3.33 12.52 -7.31
CA PRO A 370 -3.74 11.74 -6.14
C PRO A 370 -4.77 10.65 -6.48
N TRP A 371 -4.80 9.58 -5.68
CA TRP A 371 -5.77 8.50 -5.88
C TRP A 371 -7.15 8.85 -5.30
N TYR A 372 -8.20 8.16 -5.78
CA TYR A 372 -9.57 8.35 -5.32
C TYR A 372 -9.85 7.74 -3.94
N ASP A 373 -10.85 8.30 -3.27
CA ASP A 373 -11.39 7.82 -2.00
C ASP A 373 -12.33 6.62 -2.21
N VAL A 374 -13.21 6.74 -3.20
CA VAL A 374 -14.20 5.73 -3.59
C VAL A 374 -13.70 4.97 -4.81
N CYS A 375 -13.56 3.65 -4.67
CA CYS A 375 -13.19 2.80 -5.80
C CYS A 375 -14.35 2.68 -6.80
N ARG A 376 -14.00 2.59 -8.07
CA ARG A 376 -14.97 2.29 -9.12
C ARG A 376 -15.55 0.87 -8.98
N PRO A 377 -16.74 0.62 -9.54
CA PRO A 377 -17.31 -0.72 -9.61
C PRO A 377 -16.33 -1.73 -10.21
N GLY A 378 -16.25 -2.91 -9.60
CA GLY A 378 -15.35 -3.98 -10.05
C GLY A 378 -13.83 -3.72 -9.91
N CYS A 379 -13.40 -2.56 -9.40
CA CYS A 379 -11.98 -2.25 -9.25
C CYS A 379 -11.26 -3.27 -8.35
N CYS A 380 -10.15 -3.82 -8.85
CA CYS A 380 -9.33 -4.83 -8.18
C CYS A 380 -10.14 -6.09 -7.77
N ALA A 381 -11.21 -6.44 -8.49
CA ALA A 381 -12.08 -7.56 -8.13
C ALA A 381 -11.35 -8.91 -8.20
N ASN A 382 -11.64 -9.80 -7.25
CA ASN A 382 -11.15 -11.16 -7.30
C ASN A 382 -11.95 -12.00 -8.30
N PHE A 383 -11.27 -12.85 -9.04
CA PHE A 383 -11.91 -13.78 -9.98
C PHE A 383 -12.75 -14.87 -9.31
N ARG A 384 -12.59 -15.11 -8.00
CA ARG A 384 -13.33 -16.14 -7.24
C ARG A 384 -14.74 -15.71 -6.84
N GLY A 385 -15.14 -14.49 -7.15
CA GLY A 385 -16.47 -13.97 -6.89
C GLY A 385 -16.44 -12.71 -6.03
N GLU A 386 -17.56 -12.00 -6.07
CA GLU A 386 -17.73 -10.74 -5.35
C GLU A 386 -18.09 -10.99 -3.88
N LYS A 387 -17.56 -10.11 -3.03
CA LYS A 387 -17.91 -10.00 -1.62
C LYS A 387 -18.41 -8.58 -1.33
N PRO A 388 -19.24 -8.39 -0.29
CA PRO A 388 -19.61 -7.05 0.15
C PRO A 388 -18.35 -6.24 0.49
N ALA A 389 -18.21 -5.03 -0.06
CA ALA A 389 -17.02 -4.20 0.13
C ALA A 389 -17.41 -2.74 0.39
N ILE A 390 -16.91 -2.12 1.45
CA ILE A 390 -17.15 -0.69 1.72
C ILE A 390 -16.45 0.25 0.72
N SER A 391 -16.86 1.52 0.62
CA SER A 391 -16.15 2.56 -0.15
C SER A 391 -16.01 2.31 -1.67
N ALA A 392 -16.89 1.55 -2.31
CA ALA A 392 -17.02 1.55 -3.78
C ALA A 392 -18.35 2.16 -4.20
N ALA A 393 -18.41 2.68 -5.42
CA ALA A 393 -19.63 3.29 -5.92
C ALA A 393 -20.77 2.30 -6.20
N ASP A 394 -20.48 1.01 -6.32
CA ASP A 394 -21.48 -0.07 -6.42
C ASP A 394 -21.83 -0.69 -5.07
N THR A 395 -21.28 -0.18 -3.95
CA THR A 395 -21.52 -0.81 -2.65
C THR A 395 -22.88 -0.49 -2.06
N THR A 396 -23.48 -1.50 -1.44
CA THR A 396 -24.69 -1.41 -0.63
C THR A 396 -24.43 -1.61 0.86
N VAL A 397 -23.19 -1.92 1.27
CA VAL A 397 -22.82 -2.22 2.66
C VAL A 397 -22.00 -1.09 3.27
N GLY A 398 -22.31 -0.75 4.52
CA GLY A 398 -21.69 0.38 5.23
C GLY A 398 -22.22 1.74 4.79
N THR A 399 -23.52 1.79 4.43
CA THR A 399 -24.16 2.88 3.66
C THR A 399 -23.85 4.31 4.14
N GLY A 400 -23.57 5.17 3.15
CA GLY A 400 -23.28 6.60 3.30
C GLY A 400 -22.40 7.17 2.20
N HIS A 401 -22.45 6.61 0.98
CA HIS A 401 -21.73 7.19 -0.16
C HIS A 401 -22.76 7.82 -1.09
N ASP A 402 -22.60 9.12 -1.34
CA ASP A 402 -23.19 9.73 -2.53
C ASP A 402 -22.40 9.14 -3.71
N PRO A 403 -22.98 8.23 -4.53
CA PRO A 403 -22.27 7.66 -5.65
C PRO A 403 -21.95 8.82 -6.60
N TYR A 404 -20.67 8.98 -6.96
CA TYR A 404 -20.16 9.83 -8.04
C TYR A 404 -21.15 10.91 -8.49
N PRO A 405 -21.05 12.20 -8.05
CA PRO A 405 -22.05 13.20 -8.41
C PRO A 405 -22.33 13.10 -9.90
N ALA A 406 -23.58 12.75 -10.23
CA ALA A 406 -23.98 12.45 -11.60
C ALA A 406 -23.47 13.60 -12.47
N THR A 407 -22.68 13.25 -13.50
CA THR A 407 -22.13 14.15 -14.50
C THR A 407 -23.01 15.38 -14.68
N ALA A 408 -22.49 16.56 -14.40
CA ALA A 408 -23.16 17.83 -14.67
C ALA A 408 -23.80 17.75 -16.05
N GLY A 409 -25.13 17.87 -16.07
CA GLY A 409 -25.96 17.38 -17.14
C GLY A 409 -25.52 17.82 -18.52
N THR A 410 -25.63 16.91 -19.48
CA THR A 410 -25.87 17.27 -20.87
C THR A 410 -27.07 18.22 -20.89
N THR A 411 -26.82 19.51 -21.09
CA THR A 411 -27.85 20.49 -21.41
C THR A 411 -28.55 20.02 -22.69
N GLU A 412 -29.75 19.46 -22.55
CA GLU A 412 -30.71 19.41 -23.64
C GLU A 412 -31.00 20.86 -24.05
N ALA A 413 -30.44 21.27 -25.18
CA ALA A 413 -30.85 22.47 -25.88
C ALA A 413 -32.30 22.28 -26.35
N THR A 414 -33.24 22.70 -25.51
CA THR A 414 -34.60 23.01 -25.91
C THR A 414 -34.59 24.38 -26.58
N GLU A 415 -34.21 24.42 -27.86
CA GLU A 415 -34.60 25.55 -28.71
C GLU A 415 -36.03 25.33 -29.18
N GLY A 416 -36.96 25.91 -28.42
CA GLY A 416 -38.26 26.30 -28.94
C GLY A 416 -38.07 27.48 -29.90
N ALA A 417 -38.29 27.24 -31.20
CA ALA A 417 -38.56 28.30 -32.16
C ALA A 417 -40.07 28.33 -32.44
N SER A 418 -40.74 29.35 -31.91
CA SER A 418 -42.11 29.70 -32.24
C SER A 418 -42.21 30.43 -33.59
N ALA A 419 -43.20 30.03 -34.37
CA ALA A 419 -44.09 30.83 -35.24
C ALA A 419 -43.50 31.85 -36.25
N GLY A 420 -43.93 31.73 -37.51
CA GLY A 420 -43.91 32.81 -38.49
C GLY A 420 -44.39 32.41 -39.90
N ASP A 421 -45.64 32.79 -40.21
CA ASP A 421 -46.28 33.06 -41.52
C ASP A 421 -45.56 32.64 -42.84
N GLN A 422 -46.17 31.71 -43.59
CA GLN A 422 -46.90 31.93 -44.86
C GLN A 422 -47.42 30.62 -45.46
#